data_AF-A0A4C1WET7-F1
#
_entry.id   AF-A0A4C1WET7-F1
#
_cell.length_a   1.000
_cell.length_b   1.000
_cell.length_c   1.000
_cell.angle_alpha   90.00
_cell.angle_beta   90.00
_cell.angle_gamma   90.00
#
_symmetry.space_group_name_H-M   'P 1'
#
loop_
_entity.id
_entity.type
_entity.pdbx_description
1 polymer ?
#
loop_
_entity_poly.entity_id
_entity_poly.type
_entity_poly.pdbx_seq_one_letter_code
_entity_poly.pdbx_strand_id
1 'polypeptide(L)'
;MNQSGGDYHDNMNIENHMRWLRTNVMLNLPPNSDVVVDNESYHNKQLDAVPTSNAKKVDMQTWFLLKGIEFEESMLKPDLYKLNKKTQRTI
;
A
#
# COMPACT_ATOMS: atom_id res chain seq x y z
N MET A 1 -31.04 30.77 7.76
CA MET A 1 -29.57 30.83 7.65
C MET A 1 -28.98 30.28 8.94
N ASN A 2 -28.34 29.12 8.89
CA ASN A 2 -27.17 28.84 9.74
C ASN A 2 -26.28 27.83 9.00
N GLN A 3 -25.04 28.24 8.79
CA GLN A 3 -23.90 27.52 8.22
C GLN A 3 -23.43 26.51 9.29
N SER A 4 -22.68 25.45 9.08
CA SER A 4 -21.94 24.87 7.96
C SER A 4 -21.41 23.55 8.55
N GLY A 5 -22.02 22.43 8.16
CA GLY A 5 -21.56 21.07 8.50
C GLY A 5 -21.25 20.30 7.22
N GLY A 6 -20.68 20.99 6.23
CA GLY A 6 -20.18 20.35 5.02
C GLY A 6 -18.82 19.78 5.37
N ASP A 7 -18.83 18.55 5.85
CA ASP A 7 -17.68 17.83 6.33
C ASP A 7 -16.61 17.80 5.25
N TYR A 8 -15.57 18.62 5.43
CA TYR A 8 -14.41 18.73 4.52
C TYR A 8 -13.73 17.38 4.26
N HIS A 9 -14.05 16.35 5.04
CA HIS A 9 -13.49 15.00 4.93
C HIS A 9 -14.22 14.10 3.93
N ASP A 10 -15.42 14.45 3.47
CA ASP A 10 -16.16 13.63 2.50
C ASP A 10 -15.71 13.86 1.05
N ASN A 11 -15.12 15.02 0.75
CA ASN A 11 -14.80 15.40 -0.63
C ASN A 11 -13.40 14.95 -1.11
N MET A 12 -12.57 14.40 -0.22
CA MET A 12 -11.20 13.96 -0.52
C MET A 12 -11.07 12.43 -0.38
N ASN A 13 -11.80 11.69 -1.22
CA ASN A 13 -11.64 10.25 -1.32
C ASN A 13 -10.47 9.88 -2.26
N ILE A 14 -9.98 8.64 -2.14
CA ILE A 14 -8.85 8.12 -2.94
C ILE A 14 -9.15 8.22 -4.44
N GLU A 15 -10.40 8.07 -4.84
CA GLU A 15 -10.81 8.14 -6.25
C GLU A 15 -10.58 9.54 -6.84
N ASN A 16 -10.99 10.59 -6.13
CA ASN A 16 -10.78 11.98 -6.55
C ASN A 16 -9.29 12.32 -6.61
N HIS A 17 -8.51 11.88 -5.61
CA HIS A 17 -7.06 12.09 -5.58
C HIS A 17 -6.37 11.40 -6.77
N MET A 18 -6.69 10.12 -7.02
CA MET A 18 -6.12 9.36 -8.14
C MET A 18 -6.55 9.90 -9.50
N ARG A 19 -7.79 10.37 -9.62
CA ARG A 19 -8.27 11.05 -10.83
C ARG A 19 -7.45 12.31 -11.09
N TRP A 20 -7.31 13.18 -10.09
CA TRP A 20 -6.53 14.42 -10.23
C TRP A 20 -5.07 14.13 -10.63
N LEU A 21 -4.42 13.17 -9.97
CA LEU A 21 -3.03 12.79 -10.27
C LEU A 21 -2.88 12.31 -11.72
N ARG A 22 -3.77 11.42 -12.18
CA ARG A 22 -3.70 10.86 -13.54
C ARG A 22 -3.99 11.89 -14.61
N THR A 23 -4.97 12.77 -14.41
CA THR A 23 -5.42 13.68 -15.46
C THR A 23 -4.69 15.01 -15.49
N ASN A 24 -4.19 15.49 -14.35
CA ASN A 24 -3.58 16.83 -14.26
C ASN A 24 -2.07 16.78 -14.06
N VAL A 25 -1.56 15.77 -13.36
CA VAL A 25 -0.11 15.64 -13.13
C VAL A 25 0.51 14.80 -14.23
N MET A 26 0.13 13.52 -14.35
CA MET A 26 0.81 12.58 -15.24
C MET A 26 0.80 12.98 -16.73
N LEU A 27 -0.29 13.61 -17.21
CA LEU A 27 -0.38 14.04 -18.62
C LEU A 27 0.50 15.25 -18.96
N ASN A 28 0.95 16.01 -17.96
CA ASN A 28 1.70 17.25 -18.17
C ASN A 28 3.20 17.11 -17.84
N LEU A 29 3.66 15.91 -17.51
CA LEU A 29 5.07 15.69 -17.18
C LEU A 29 5.91 15.45 -18.43
N PRO A 30 7.09 16.10 -18.54
CA PRO A 30 8.03 15.79 -19.59
C PRO A 30 8.56 14.34 -19.43
N PRO A 31 9.07 13.72 -20.52
CA PRO A 31 9.71 12.41 -20.44
C PRO A 31 10.81 12.37 -19.37
N ASN A 32 10.96 11.22 -18.71
CA ASN A 32 11.93 11.00 -17.62
C ASN A 32 11.69 11.86 -16.36
N SER A 33 10.43 12.15 -16.04
CA SER A 33 10.05 12.76 -14.76
C SER A 33 9.72 11.70 -13.72
N ASP A 34 10.19 11.91 -12.49
CA ASP A 34 9.78 11.12 -11.32
C ASP A 34 8.67 11.85 -10.54
N VAL A 35 7.67 11.09 -10.10
CA VAL A 35 6.59 11.60 -9.25
C VAL A 35 6.73 11.02 -7.86
N VAL A 36 6.96 11.88 -6.88
CA VAL A 36 6.96 11.51 -5.45
C VAL A 36 5.67 12.03 -4.84
N VAL A 37 4.82 11.11 -4.39
CA VAL A 37 3.57 11.41 -3.67
C VAL A 37 3.83 11.18 -2.18
N ASP A 38 3.36 12.08 -1.32
CA ASP A 38 3.49 11.91 0.12
C ASP A 38 2.81 10.62 0.59
N ASN A 39 3.43 9.94 1.55
CA ASN A 39 2.94 8.67 2.08
C ASN A 39 1.98 8.90 3.25
N GLU A 40 0.78 9.38 2.95
CA GLU A 40 -0.30 9.38 3.94
C GLU A 40 -0.92 7.98 4.00
N SER A 41 -0.77 7.32 5.15
CA SER A 41 -1.16 5.91 5.37
C SER A 41 -2.65 5.62 5.13
N TYR A 42 -3.50 6.65 5.09
CA TYR A 42 -4.93 6.53 4.81
C TYR A 42 -5.25 6.60 3.30
N HIS A 43 -4.42 7.27 2.50
CA HIS A 43 -4.69 7.53 1.08
C HIS A 43 -3.93 6.58 0.15
N ASN A 44 -2.81 6.00 0.61
CA ASN A 44 -1.97 5.14 -0.21
C ASN A 44 -2.13 3.67 0.17
N LYS A 45 -2.66 2.87 -0.74
CA LYS A 45 -2.65 1.40 -0.63
C LYS A 45 -1.48 0.85 -1.44
N GLN A 46 -0.49 0.28 -0.75
CA GLN A 46 0.53 -0.51 -1.42
C GLN A 46 -0.12 -1.79 -1.98
N LEU A 47 -0.09 -1.95 -3.30
CA LEU A 47 -0.74 -3.08 -3.99
C LEU A 47 -0.14 -4.43 -3.56
N ASP A 48 1.19 -4.48 -3.46
CA ASP A 48 1.94 -5.69 -3.07
C ASP A 48 2.54 -5.56 -1.67
N ALA A 49 1.77 -5.02 -0.72
CA ALA A 49 2.23 -4.79 0.64
C ALA A 49 2.74 -6.09 1.28
N VAL A 50 3.88 -6.00 1.96
CA VAL A 50 4.37 -7.12 2.76
C VAL A 50 3.36 -7.39 3.88
N PRO A 51 2.94 -8.66 4.10
CA PRO A 51 1.95 -9.00 5.10
C PRO A 51 2.38 -8.54 6.51
N THR A 52 1.46 -7.91 7.24
CA THR A 52 1.67 -7.45 8.62
C THR A 52 1.45 -8.59 9.62
N SER A 53 1.77 -8.37 10.90
CA SER A 53 1.49 -9.34 11.97
C SER A 53 -0.01 -9.68 12.11
N ASN A 54 -0.90 -8.85 11.55
CA ASN A 54 -2.34 -9.07 11.57
C ASN A 54 -2.81 -9.98 10.42
N ALA A 55 -2.02 -10.18 9.37
CA ALA A 55 -2.38 -11.05 8.23
C ALA A 55 -2.59 -12.51 8.67
N LYS A 56 -3.40 -13.28 7.93
CA LYS A 56 -3.55 -14.71 8.19
C LYS A 56 -2.28 -15.45 7.74
N LYS A 57 -2.03 -16.61 8.32
CA LYS A 57 -0.89 -17.48 7.92
C LYS A 57 -0.94 -17.77 6.41
N VAL A 58 -2.11 -18.13 5.89
CA VAL A 58 -2.29 -18.42 4.46
C VAL A 58 -1.96 -17.22 3.58
N ASP A 59 -2.36 -16.01 3.97
CA ASP A 59 -2.07 -14.79 3.21
C ASP A 59 -0.56 -14.51 3.17
N MET A 60 0.15 -14.78 4.28
CA MET A 60 1.61 -14.67 4.34
C MET A 60 2.29 -15.67 3.39
N GLN A 61 1.86 -16.94 3.42
CA GLN A 61 2.39 -17.99 2.56
C GLN A 61 2.14 -17.69 1.08
N THR A 62 0.92 -17.28 0.72
CA THR A 62 0.58 -16.87 -0.64
C THR A 62 1.46 -15.72 -1.11
N TRP A 63 1.68 -14.71 -0.27
CA TRP A 63 2.56 -13.60 -0.61
C TRP A 63 4.00 -14.05 -0.86
N PHE A 64 4.53 -14.97 -0.03
CA PHE A 64 5.87 -15.53 -0.25
C PHE A 64 5.97 -16.31 -1.55
N LEU A 65 4.98 -17.15 -1.88
CA LEU A 65 4.92 -17.87 -3.16
C LEU A 65 4.94 -16.91 -4.35
N LEU A 66 4.13 -15.84 -4.30
CA LEU A 66 4.06 -14.82 -5.35
C LEU A 66 5.38 -14.05 -5.51
N LYS A 67 6.17 -13.92 -4.45
CA LYS A 67 7.48 -13.25 -4.46
C LYS A 67 8.66 -14.21 -4.68
N GLY A 68 8.41 -15.51 -4.82
CA GLY A 68 9.46 -16.52 -4.96
C GLY A 68 10.33 -16.66 -3.70
N ILE A 69 9.79 -16.35 -2.53
CA ILE A 69 10.49 -16.45 -1.25
C ILE A 69 10.22 -17.83 -0.67
N GLU A 70 11.28 -18.57 -0.38
CA GLU A 70 11.19 -19.89 0.25
C GLU A 70 10.73 -19.79 1.72
N PHE A 71 9.83 -20.67 2.11
CA PHE A 71 9.38 -20.85 3.49
C PHE A 71 8.99 -22.32 3.71
N GLU A 72 9.05 -22.75 4.96
CA GLU A 72 8.59 -24.10 5.34
C GLU A 72 7.08 -24.07 5.66
N GLU A 73 6.30 -25.00 5.13
CA GLU A 73 4.84 -25.05 5.37
C GLU A 73 4.49 -25.21 6.87
N SER A 74 5.39 -25.86 7.61
CA SER A 74 5.29 -26.08 9.06
C SER A 74 5.50 -24.81 9.89
N MET A 75 6.07 -23.74 9.32
CA MET A 75 6.31 -22.49 10.03
C MET A 75 5.03 -21.93 10.66
N LEU A 76 5.15 -21.48 11.92
CA LEU A 76 4.05 -20.80 12.58
C LEU A 76 3.98 -19.35 12.10
N LYS A 77 2.82 -18.72 12.33
CA LYS A 77 2.61 -17.31 11.98
C LYS A 77 3.70 -16.37 12.54
N PRO A 78 4.21 -16.54 13.77
CA PRO A 78 5.33 -15.72 14.26
C PRO A 78 6.63 -15.89 13.45
N ASP A 79 6.91 -17.10 12.96
CA ASP A 79 8.12 -17.38 12.17
C ASP A 79 8.03 -16.77 10.78
N LEU A 80 6.87 -16.91 10.13
CA LEU A 80 6.57 -16.23 8.86
C LEU A 80 6.65 -14.70 9.00
N TYR A 81 6.19 -14.15 10.13
CA TYR A 81 6.33 -12.71 10.39
C TYR A 81 7.78 -12.26 10.58
N LYS A 82 8.62 -13.07 11.25
CA LYS A 82 10.07 -12.80 11.33
C LYS A 82 10.72 -12.83 9.95
N LEU A 83 10.31 -13.76 9.09
CA LEU A 83 10.75 -13.83 7.69
C LEU A 83 10.34 -12.56 6.93
N ASN A 84 9.09 -12.10 7.04
CA ASN A 84 8.63 -10.83 6.44
C ASN A 84 9.54 -9.66 6.83
N LYS A 85 9.87 -9.53 8.12
CA LYS A 85 10.76 -8.47 8.63
C LYS A 85 12.18 -8.56 8.08
N LYS A 86 12.68 -9.77 7.79
CA LYS A 86 13.98 -9.98 7.16
C LYS A 86 13.94 -9.58 5.69
N THR A 87 12.91 -9.99 4.96
CA THR A 87 12.74 -9.64 3.54
C THR A 87 12.66 -8.12 3.35
N GLN A 88 11.86 -7.41 4.15
CA GLN A 88 11.72 -5.94 4.10
C GLN A 88 13.04 -5.14 4.27
N ARG A 89 14.11 -5.75 4.78
CA ARG A 89 15.41 -5.08 4.95
C ARG A 89 16.36 -5.29 3.78
N THR A 90 16.03 -6.22 2.88
CA THR A 90 16.90 -6.64 1.76
C THR A 90 16.42 -6.10 0.42
N ILE A 91 15.14 -5.72 0.33
CA ILE A 91 14.51 -4.98 -0.77
C ILE A 91 14.43 -3.50 -0.40
#